data_AF-A0A7Z0BUJ4-F1
#
_entry.id   AF-A0A7Z0BUJ4-F1
#
_cell.length_a   1.000
_cell.length_b   1.000
_cell.length_c   1.000
_cell.angle_alpha   90.00
_cell.angle_beta   90.00
_cell.angle_gamma   90.00
#
_symmetry.space_group_name_H-M   'P 1'
#
loop_
_entity.id
_entity.type
_entity.pdbx_description
1 polymer ?
#
loop_
_entity_poly.entity_id
_entity_poly.type
_entity_poly.pdbx_seq_one_letter_code
_entity_poly.pdbx_strand_id
1 'polypeptide(L)' 'MANRDTSVAQLCKELGVKPVTLYRYVDPSGNLRDHGIRALASP' A
#
# COMPACT_ATOMS: atom_id res chain seq x y z
N MET A 1 -7.05 0.72 3.06
CA MET A 1 -7.80 1.98 2.91
C MET A 1 -9.31 1.76 2.76
N ALA A 2 -9.94 0.95 3.62
CA ALA A 2 -11.41 0.83 3.66
C ALA A 2 -12.07 1.94 4.51
N ASN A 3 -11.28 2.62 5.35
CA ASN A 3 -11.74 3.80 6.08
C ASN A 3 -12.01 4.96 5.10
N ARG A 4 -13.22 5.53 5.16
CA ARG A 4 -13.67 6.65 4.31
C ARG A 4 -12.85 7.92 4.50
N ASP A 5 -12.22 8.10 5.66
CA ASP A 5 -11.36 9.24 5.94
C ASP A 5 -9.95 9.08 5.33
N THR A 6 -9.61 7.90 4.83
CA THR A 6 -8.30 7.64 4.22
C THR A 6 -8.31 7.99 2.73
N SER A 7 -7.65 9.09 2.37
CA SER A 7 -7.39 9.43 0.97
C SER A 7 -6.20 8.66 0.42
N VAL A 8 -6.46 7.69 -0.46
CA VAL A 8 -5.41 6.92 -1.15
C VAL A 8 -4.51 7.82 -2.00
N ALA A 9 -5.09 8.83 -2.65
CA ALA A 9 -4.34 9.76 -3.49
C ALA A 9 -3.34 10.58 -2.66
N GLN A 10 -3.77 11.07 -1.50
CA GLN A 10 -2.90 11.83 -0.61
C GLN A 10 -1.81 10.94 0.00
N LEU A 11 -2.17 9.75 0.48
CA LEU A 11 -1.20 8.77 1.00
C LEU A 11 -0.15 8.41 -0.05
N CYS A 12 -0.55 8.16 -1.30
CA CYS A 12 0.38 7.88 -2.39
C CYS A 12 1.32 9.06 -2.69
N LYS A 13 0.81 10.30 -2.60
CA LYS A 13 1.62 11.51 -2.77
C LYS A 13 2.67 11.65 -1.67
N GLU A 14 2.31 11.40 -0.42
CA GLU A 14 3.22 11.44 0.74
C GLU A 14 4.30 10.36 0.64
N LEU A 15 3.93 9.15 0.23
CA LEU A 15 4.84 8.02 0.07
C LEU A 15 5.67 8.07 -1.22
N GLY A 16 5.38 8.99 -2.16
CA GLY A 16 6.07 9.08 -3.44
C GLY A 16 5.82 7.88 -4.37
N VAL A 17 4.69 7.18 -4.22
CA VAL A 17 4.34 5.99 -5.02
C VAL A 17 3.05 6.21 -5.80
N LYS A 18 2.79 5.34 -6.78
CA LYS A 18 1.51 5.33 -7.51
C LYS A 18 0.48 4.46 -6.76
N PRO A 19 -0.83 4.75 -6.87
CA PRO A 19 -1.88 3.93 -6.26
C PRO A 19 -1.81 2.44 -6.62
N VAL A 20 -1.48 2.12 -7.87
CA VAL A 20 -1.27 0.73 -8.31
C VAL A 20 -0.17 0.02 -7.54
N THR A 21 0.92 0.73 -7.20
CA THR A 21 2.00 0.21 -6.36
C THR A 21 1.46 -0.08 -4.97
N LEU A 22 0.78 0.88 -4.35
CA LEU A 22 0.21 0.71 -3.01
C LEU A 22 -0.74 -0.49 -2.96
N TYR A 23 -1.68 -0.62 -3.90
CA TYR A 23 -2.63 -1.73 -3.94
C TYR A 23 -1.98 -3.09 -4.25
N ARG A 24 -0.85 -3.11 -4.97
CA ARG A 24 -0.11 -4.35 -5.24
C ARG A 24 0.49 -4.94 -3.97
N TYR A 25 0.88 -4.08 -3.02
CA TYR A 25 1.64 -4.48 -1.83
C TYR A 25 0.82 -4.44 -0.54
N VAL A 26 -0.28 -3.67 -0.48
CA VAL A 26 -1.06 -3.44 0.74
C VAL A 26 -2.55 -3.71 0.50
N ASP A 27 -3.23 -4.32 1.46
CA ASP A 27 -4.66 -4.60 1.43
C ASP A 27 -5.53 -3.41 1.92
N PRO A 28 -6.88 -3.49 1.82
CA PRO A 28 -7.77 -2.44 2.33
C PRO A 28 -7.75 -2.24 3.86
N SER A 29 -7.16 -3.14 4.63
CA SER A 29 -6.99 -3.00 6.08
C SER A 29 -5.63 -2.42 6.47
N GLY A 30 -4.69 -2.32 5.53
CA GLY A 30 -3.33 -1.84 5.76
C GLY A 30 -2.30 -2.96 5.95
N ASN A 31 -2.68 -4.23 5.78
CA ASN A 31 -1.75 -5.34 5.88
C ASN A 31 -0.96 -5.52 4.58
N LEU A 32 0.25 -6.08 4.70
CA LEU A 32 1.01 -6.50 3.54
C LEU A 32 0.32 -7.68 2.83
N ARG A 33 0.28 -7.60 1.51
CA ARG A 33 -0.05 -8.74 0.64
C ARG A 33 1.18 -9.60 0.42
N ASP A 34 1.00 -10.77 -0.18
CA ASP A 34 2.10 -11.69 -0.55
C ASP A 34 3.24 -11.00 -1.31
N HIS A 35 2.91 -10.08 -2.21
CA HIS A 35 3.92 -9.29 -2.93
C HIS A 35 4.75 -8.42 -1.99
N GLY A 36 4.15 -7.84 -0.95
CA GLY A 36 4.82 -6.99 0.04
C GLY A 36 5.71 -7.81 0.96
N ILE A 37 5.19 -8.96 1.40
CA ILE A 37 5.94 -9.92 2.20
C ILE A 37 7.19 -10.38 1.44
N ARG A 38 7.04 -10.82 0.17
CA ARG A 38 8.17 -11.27 -0.65
C ARG A 38 9.20 -10.17 -0.92
N ALA A 39 8.76 -8.93 -1.16
CA ALA A 39 9.65 -7.82 -1.41
C ALA A 39 10.52 -7.46 -0.19
N LEU A 40 9.97 -7.61 1.02
CA LEU A 40 10.68 -7.33 2.27
C LEU A 40 11.44 -8.55 2.83
N ALA A 41 11.13 -9.75 2.37
CA ALA A 41 11.82 -10.98 2.78
C ALA A 41 13.19 -11.18 2.10
N SER A 42 13.59 -10.28 1.19
CA SER A 42 14.94 -10.31 0.59
C SER A 42 15.93 -9.60 1.52
N PRO A 43 17.10 -10.22 1.83
CA PRO A 43 18.13 -9.64 2.68
C PRO A 43 18.82 -8.42 2.04
#